data_AF-T1JUU2-F1
#
_entry.id   AF-T1JUU2-F1
#
_cell.length_a   1.000
_cell.length_b   1.000
_cell.length_c   1.000
_cell.angle_alpha   90.00
_cell.angle_beta   90.00
_cell.angle_gamma   90.00
#
_symmetry.space_group_name_H-M   'P 1'
#
loop_
_entity.id
_entity.type
_entity.pdbx_description
1 polymer ?
#
loop_
_entity_poly.entity_id
_entity_poly.type
_entity_poly.pdbx_seq_one_letter_code
_entity_poly.pdbx_strand_id
1 'polypeptide(L)'
;MAENVNKHNILQVTILQEIESFVIVLSNSLSSYLKSKSSLMSNISVINLVKKFKTHLNKFKVLFSPVNMVSVNESLLKPPPCVANMTKLDQSLFRKSVNVPYIVVEDKFIQEISKHLKSQYLTVKGIDTIQPVDSDNPSEAQEPSSTLKKKIILLNPDLVKSPNDLDDRVKKALIQKYDKIQLFDKSIELNFHNYNAHDIMDAVFPEEEKRVKSWSIIGHILHVNLRDEKLSHKELIGQILLATNPSIHMVINKAEIIDTKFRNFSHEVLAKTPEADKLGTIVTVHSNNCTFKFDFAKVYWNPRLSTEHGRFLSRLDKNRDVVYDLFAGIGPFAIPAAKKKCRVLANDLNPDAFFWLQANSKSNKVDQYLTAYNLDARHFVQSVVKNDLISSWTSPEVTEYIIKPTYHVLMNLPGMAIEFLDAFVGLLAEKAQDETFRPLVISPLIHCYTFLKRDLNPVEAIVALAEEKIQSKLPDDYELKLVRTVAPFKDMYRITFKLPNDVLFDTRVNKKQKTFELILVGINTILFGEASFRVGAPKGISKGWSVNPFPVKAPVNPPPLSGVLDGSTD
;
A
#
# COMPACT_ATOMS: atom_id res chain seq x y z
N MET A 1 -26.53 -33.81 10.37
CA MET A 1 -26.17 -32.38 10.22
C MET A 1 -27.17 -31.43 10.89
N ALA A 2 -28.48 -31.60 10.72
CA ALA A 2 -29.51 -30.76 11.38
C ALA A 2 -29.43 -30.75 12.93
N GLU A 3 -29.08 -31.88 13.56
CA GLU A 3 -28.94 -31.95 15.03
C GLU A 3 -27.69 -31.21 15.58
N ASN A 4 -26.59 -31.13 14.81
CA ASN A 4 -25.38 -30.42 15.23
C ASN A 4 -25.52 -28.90 15.09
N VAL A 5 -26.26 -28.43 14.08
CA VAL A 5 -26.64 -27.01 13.93
C VAL A 5 -27.55 -26.59 15.09
N ASN A 6 -28.46 -27.46 15.52
CA ASN A 6 -29.36 -27.16 16.62
C ASN A 6 -28.61 -27.07 17.98
N LYS A 7 -27.62 -27.95 18.22
CA LYS A 7 -26.76 -27.88 19.42
C LYS A 7 -25.87 -26.63 19.45
N HIS A 8 -25.32 -26.22 18.30
CA HIS A 8 -24.52 -24.98 18.22
C HIS A 8 -25.36 -23.71 18.44
N ASN A 9 -26.61 -23.71 17.95
CA ASN A 9 -27.53 -22.59 18.14
C ASN A 9 -28.01 -22.48 19.59
N ILE A 10 -28.29 -23.61 20.26
CA ILE A 10 -28.62 -23.62 21.69
C ILE A 10 -27.43 -23.07 22.50
N LEU A 11 -26.20 -23.51 22.19
CA LEU A 11 -24.98 -23.04 22.85
C LEU A 11 -24.77 -21.53 22.69
N GLN A 12 -25.03 -20.96 21.51
CA GLN A 12 -24.93 -19.51 21.29
C GLN A 12 -25.98 -18.72 22.07
N VAL A 13 -27.22 -19.20 22.14
CA VAL A 13 -28.29 -18.55 22.92
C VAL A 13 -27.96 -18.60 24.42
N THR A 14 -27.43 -19.71 24.92
CA THR A 14 -27.00 -19.84 26.33
C THR A 14 -25.82 -18.91 26.65
N ILE A 15 -24.81 -18.83 25.78
CA ILE A 15 -23.68 -17.91 25.95
C ILE A 15 -24.15 -16.44 25.95
N LEU A 16 -25.11 -16.08 25.09
CA LEU A 16 -25.68 -14.73 25.06
C LEU A 16 -26.46 -14.38 26.34
N GLN A 17 -27.21 -15.34 26.89
CA GLN A 17 -27.92 -15.17 28.17
C GLN A 17 -26.95 -15.04 29.36
N GLU A 18 -25.84 -15.78 29.35
CA GLU A 18 -24.78 -15.65 30.37
C GLU A 18 -24.07 -14.30 30.27
N ILE A 19 -23.79 -13.81 29.06
CA ILE A 19 -23.19 -12.49 28.84
C ILE A 19 -24.13 -11.39 29.32
N GLU A 20 -25.43 -11.45 29.01
CA GLU A 20 -26.41 -10.47 29.52
C GLU A 20 -26.48 -10.50 31.06
N SER A 21 -26.51 -11.69 31.65
CA SER A 21 -26.53 -11.86 33.10
C SER A 21 -25.26 -11.28 33.75
N PHE A 22 -24.09 -11.55 33.17
CA PHE A 22 -22.80 -11.02 33.63
C PHE A 22 -22.76 -9.49 33.56
N VAL A 23 -23.26 -8.90 32.47
CA VAL A 23 -23.31 -7.44 32.29
C VAL A 23 -24.23 -6.79 33.32
N ILE A 24 -25.38 -7.41 33.65
CA ILE A 24 -26.30 -6.94 34.69
C ILE A 24 -25.63 -6.97 36.07
N VAL A 25 -24.96 -8.08 36.40
CA VAL A 25 -24.23 -8.23 37.66
C VAL A 25 -23.10 -7.20 37.78
N LEU A 26 -22.32 -7.00 36.71
CA LEU A 26 -21.24 -6.01 36.68
C LEU A 26 -21.78 -4.59 36.87
N SER A 27 -22.89 -4.26 36.21
CA SER A 27 -23.58 -2.97 36.35
C SER A 27 -24.06 -2.73 37.79
N ASN A 28 -24.64 -3.75 38.42
CA ASN A 28 -25.14 -3.66 39.80
C ASN A 28 -24.01 -3.55 40.82
N SER A 29 -22.93 -4.33 40.67
CA SER A 29 -21.74 -4.23 41.53
C SER A 29 -21.03 -2.89 41.40
N LEU A 30 -20.90 -2.37 40.17
CA LEU A 30 -20.32 -1.05 39.94
C LEU A 30 -21.19 0.05 40.55
N SER A 31 -22.52 -0.06 40.42
CA SER A 31 -23.46 0.89 41.02
C SER A 31 -23.44 0.85 42.55
N SER A 32 -23.23 -0.34 43.15
CA SER A 32 -23.08 -0.52 44.59
C SER A 32 -21.76 0.08 45.10
N TYR A 33 -20.65 -0.20 44.42
CA TYR A 33 -19.32 0.34 44.71
C TYR A 33 -19.26 1.88 44.58
N LEU A 34 -19.98 2.45 43.61
CA LEU A 34 -20.06 3.89 43.44
C LEU A 34 -20.92 4.56 44.51
N LYS A 35 -21.98 3.89 44.98
CA LYS A 35 -22.78 4.38 46.13
C LYS A 35 -21.97 4.33 47.44
N SER A 36 -21.08 3.36 47.62
CA SER A 36 -20.24 3.25 48.82
C SER A 36 -19.08 4.26 48.88
N LYS A 37 -18.80 4.99 47.78
CA LYS A 37 -17.75 6.02 47.71
C LYS A 37 -18.27 7.46 47.65
N SER A 38 -19.55 7.71 47.98
CA SER A 38 -20.22 9.00 47.77
C SER A 38 -19.76 10.19 48.66
N SER A 39 -18.56 10.16 49.24
CA SER A 39 -17.92 11.37 49.79
C SER A 39 -16.82 11.94 48.89
N LEU A 40 -16.42 11.27 47.81
CA LEU A 40 -15.28 11.72 47.00
C LEU A 40 -15.53 11.42 45.51
N MET A 41 -16.15 12.36 44.79
CA MET A 41 -16.03 12.62 43.33
C MET A 41 -17.25 13.44 42.87
N SER A 42 -17.02 14.53 42.15
CA SER A 42 -18.06 15.44 41.66
C SER A 42 -19.06 14.71 40.72
N ASN A 43 -20.35 14.87 41.01
CA ASN A 43 -21.49 14.14 40.41
C ASN A 43 -21.60 14.21 38.87
N ILE A 44 -20.83 15.04 38.17
CA ILE A 44 -20.97 15.28 36.72
C ILE A 44 -20.19 14.25 35.88
N SER A 45 -19.06 13.73 36.37
CA SER A 45 -18.20 12.79 35.63
C SER A 45 -18.84 11.39 35.50
N VAL A 46 -19.43 10.90 36.59
CA VAL A 46 -19.98 9.54 36.69
C VAL A 46 -21.26 9.39 35.86
N ILE A 47 -22.13 10.42 35.84
CA ILE A 47 -23.36 10.42 35.03
C ILE A 47 -23.04 10.34 33.53
N ASN A 48 -21.98 11.01 33.08
CA ASN A 48 -21.53 10.96 31.69
C ASN A 48 -20.94 9.60 31.30
N LEU A 49 -20.24 8.94 32.23
CA LEU A 49 -19.71 7.59 32.03
C LEU A 49 -20.85 6.56 31.90
N VAL A 50 -21.86 6.63 32.78
CA VAL A 50 -23.05 5.76 32.74
C VAL A 50 -23.87 5.99 31.47
N LYS A 51 -24.02 7.24 31.02
CA LYS A 51 -24.67 7.55 29.74
C LYS A 51 -23.92 6.92 28.56
N LYS A 52 -22.59 7.11 28.47
CA LYS A 52 -21.76 6.50 27.42
C LYS A 52 -21.85 4.98 27.43
N PHE A 53 -21.84 4.37 28.61
CA PHE A 53 -21.95 2.93 28.76
C PHE A 53 -23.32 2.40 28.29
N LYS A 54 -24.42 3.06 28.67
CA LYS A 54 -25.77 2.76 28.15
C LYS A 54 -25.87 2.94 26.64
N THR A 55 -25.22 3.96 26.06
CA THR A 55 -25.20 4.16 24.61
C THR A 55 -24.45 3.04 23.90
N HIS A 56 -23.33 2.56 24.46
CA HIS A 56 -22.62 1.39 23.92
C HIS A 56 -23.40 0.09 24.10
N LEU A 57 -24.08 -0.10 25.23
CA LEU A 57 -24.95 -1.25 25.44
C LEU A 57 -26.13 -1.28 24.46
N ASN A 58 -26.75 -0.13 24.19
CA ASN A 58 -27.82 -0.03 23.19
C ASN A 58 -27.30 -0.29 21.77
N LYS A 59 -26.09 0.15 21.43
CA LYS A 59 -25.44 -0.23 20.16
C LYS A 59 -25.15 -1.73 20.09
N PHE A 60 -24.75 -2.34 21.20
CA PHE A 60 -24.56 -3.79 21.32
C PHE A 60 -25.90 -4.54 21.16
N LYS A 61 -26.98 -4.07 21.80
CA LYS A 61 -28.34 -4.62 21.62
C LYS A 61 -28.86 -4.48 20.19
N VAL A 62 -28.47 -3.45 19.44
CA VAL A 62 -28.80 -3.33 18.01
C VAL A 62 -28.00 -4.33 17.17
N LEU A 63 -26.75 -4.62 17.54
CA LEU A 63 -25.94 -5.65 16.86
C LEU A 63 -26.45 -7.08 17.12
N PHE A 64 -27.11 -7.33 18.25
CA PHE A 64 -27.52 -8.65 18.71
C PHE A 64 -29.02 -8.77 19.02
N SER A 65 -29.84 -7.84 18.53
CA SER A 65 -31.30 -8.02 18.50
C SER A 65 -31.56 -9.37 17.82
N PRO A 66 -32.46 -10.23 18.35
CA PRO A 66 -32.72 -11.52 17.74
C PRO A 66 -32.98 -11.24 16.27
N VAL A 67 -32.08 -11.75 15.43
CA VAL A 67 -32.28 -11.82 14.01
C VAL A 67 -33.60 -12.54 13.91
N ASN A 68 -34.68 -11.79 13.66
CA ASN A 68 -35.91 -12.38 13.21
C ASN A 68 -35.45 -13.32 12.10
N MET A 69 -35.71 -14.62 12.28
CA MET A 69 -35.60 -15.60 11.22
C MET A 69 -36.60 -15.22 10.13
N VAL A 70 -36.30 -14.15 9.41
CA VAL A 70 -36.62 -14.02 8.01
C VAL A 70 -35.78 -15.14 7.41
N SER A 71 -36.43 -16.11 6.78
CA SER A 71 -35.76 -16.94 5.78
C SER A 71 -34.83 -16.01 5.01
N VAL A 72 -33.51 -16.23 5.02
CA VAL A 72 -32.61 -15.36 4.26
C VAL A 72 -33.07 -15.49 2.81
N ASN A 73 -33.90 -14.55 2.36
CA ASN A 73 -34.23 -14.41 0.97
C ASN A 73 -32.90 -14.03 0.37
N GLU A 74 -32.22 -15.01 -0.23
CA GLU A 74 -31.02 -14.75 -1.00
C GLU A 74 -31.34 -13.61 -1.95
N SER A 75 -30.53 -12.54 -1.86
CA SER A 75 -30.71 -11.33 -2.66
C SER A 75 -30.93 -11.71 -4.12
N LEU A 76 -31.95 -11.11 -4.73
CA LEU A 76 -32.28 -11.37 -6.13
C LEU A 76 -31.14 -10.98 -7.08
N LEU A 77 -30.26 -10.10 -6.61
CA LEU A 77 -29.09 -9.58 -7.33
C LEU A 77 -27.82 -10.42 -7.14
N LYS A 78 -27.85 -11.54 -6.40
CA LYS A 78 -26.71 -12.47 -6.30
C LYS A 78 -26.65 -13.43 -7.50
N PRO A 79 -25.46 -14.01 -7.79
CA PRO A 79 -25.33 -15.04 -8.82
C PRO A 79 -26.28 -16.22 -8.62
N PRO A 80 -26.64 -16.95 -9.70
CA PRO A 80 -27.49 -18.14 -9.60
C PRO A 80 -26.92 -19.23 -8.68
N PRO A 81 -27.75 -19.92 -7.87
CA PRO A 81 -27.29 -21.02 -7.02
C PRO A 81 -26.64 -22.19 -7.79
N CYS A 82 -26.93 -22.34 -9.09
CA CYS A 82 -26.35 -23.41 -9.92
C CYS A 82 -24.85 -23.26 -10.18
N VAL A 83 -24.25 -22.10 -9.87
CA VAL A 83 -22.79 -21.90 -9.99
C VAL A 83 -22.00 -22.45 -8.79
N ALA A 84 -22.70 -22.90 -7.74
CA ALA A 84 -22.06 -23.43 -6.53
C ALA A 84 -21.25 -24.70 -6.81
N ASN A 85 -20.09 -24.81 -6.17
CA ASN A 85 -19.14 -25.93 -6.29
C ASN A 85 -18.62 -26.18 -7.72
N MET A 86 -18.69 -25.18 -8.58
CA MET A 86 -18.08 -25.23 -9.92
C MET A 86 -16.56 -25.45 -9.79
N THR A 87 -15.98 -26.29 -10.65
CA THR A 87 -14.55 -26.61 -10.66
C THR A 87 -13.77 -25.95 -11.79
N LYS A 88 -14.46 -25.54 -12.86
CA LYS A 88 -13.92 -24.77 -13.99
C LYS A 88 -14.86 -23.64 -14.34
N LEU A 89 -14.34 -22.44 -14.58
CA LEU A 89 -15.17 -21.27 -14.81
C LEU A 89 -16.01 -21.42 -16.08
N ASP A 90 -17.33 -21.47 -15.92
CA ASP A 90 -18.31 -21.33 -16.98
C ASP A 90 -19.14 -20.06 -16.76
N GLN A 91 -18.82 -19.02 -17.54
CA GLN A 91 -19.47 -17.72 -17.42
C GLN A 91 -20.94 -17.74 -17.89
N SER A 92 -21.35 -18.73 -18.69
CA SER A 92 -22.72 -18.81 -19.21
C SER A 92 -23.74 -19.14 -18.12
N LEU A 93 -23.32 -19.86 -17.08
CA LEU A 93 -24.16 -20.26 -15.93
C LEU A 93 -24.51 -19.09 -15.00
N PHE A 94 -23.92 -17.91 -15.20
CA PHE A 94 -24.23 -16.70 -14.43
C PHE A 94 -25.43 -15.93 -14.98
N ARG A 95 -26.05 -16.40 -16.07
CA ARG A 95 -27.25 -15.76 -16.65
C ARG A 95 -28.45 -15.93 -15.73
N LYS A 96 -29.13 -14.82 -15.41
CA LYS A 96 -30.33 -14.79 -14.57
C LYS A 96 -31.26 -13.66 -14.99
N SER A 97 -32.55 -13.94 -15.17
CA SER A 97 -33.56 -12.90 -15.33
C SER A 97 -34.04 -12.42 -13.96
N VAL A 98 -34.09 -11.11 -13.75
CA VAL A 98 -34.56 -10.48 -12.50
C VAL A 98 -35.60 -9.41 -12.84
N ASN A 99 -36.77 -9.48 -12.20
CA ASN A 99 -37.75 -8.41 -12.28
C ASN A 99 -37.32 -7.30 -11.33
N VAL A 100 -37.16 -6.10 -11.87
CA VAL A 100 -36.68 -4.93 -11.17
C VAL A 100 -37.77 -3.85 -11.15
N PRO A 101 -38.12 -3.34 -9.96
CA PRO A 101 -39.08 -2.28 -9.83
C PRO A 101 -38.50 -0.96 -10.34
N TYR A 102 -39.31 -0.14 -10.97
CA TYR A 102 -38.93 1.20 -11.41
C TYR A 102 -40.07 2.19 -11.29
N ILE A 103 -39.69 3.47 -11.21
CA ILE A 103 -40.62 4.61 -11.28
C ILE A 103 -40.37 5.40 -12.57
N VAL A 104 -41.42 5.99 -13.11
CA VAL A 104 -41.34 6.92 -14.24
C VAL A 104 -41.32 8.35 -13.70
N VAL A 105 -40.36 9.15 -14.13
CA VAL A 105 -40.16 10.52 -13.65
C VAL A 105 -39.91 11.46 -14.82
N GLU A 106 -40.54 12.64 -14.81
CA GLU A 106 -40.20 13.71 -15.76
C GLU A 106 -38.76 14.18 -15.57
N ASP A 107 -38.04 14.41 -16.66
CA ASP A 107 -36.60 14.72 -16.66
C ASP A 107 -36.24 15.90 -15.74
N LYS A 108 -37.12 16.91 -15.69
CA LYS A 108 -36.95 18.11 -14.85
C LYS A 108 -36.95 17.83 -13.34
N PHE A 109 -37.54 16.72 -12.88
CA PHE A 109 -37.64 16.35 -11.47
C PHE A 109 -36.62 15.30 -11.02
N ILE A 110 -35.83 14.75 -11.95
CA ILE A 110 -34.90 13.65 -11.64
C ILE A 110 -33.90 14.06 -10.56
N GLN A 111 -33.29 15.23 -10.64
CA GLN A 111 -32.27 15.65 -9.66
C GLN A 111 -32.85 15.75 -8.24
N GLU A 112 -34.06 16.30 -8.12
CA GLU A 112 -34.75 16.48 -6.84
C GLU A 112 -35.11 15.13 -6.22
N ILE A 113 -35.77 14.24 -6.99
CA ILE A 113 -36.17 12.90 -6.53
C ILE A 113 -34.93 12.05 -6.22
N SER A 114 -33.92 12.10 -7.08
CA SER A 114 -32.67 11.35 -6.94
C SER A 114 -31.97 11.63 -5.63
N LYS A 115 -32.00 12.88 -5.13
CA LYS A 115 -31.38 13.26 -3.86
C LYS A 115 -31.87 12.41 -2.67
N HIS A 116 -33.12 11.97 -2.71
CA HIS A 116 -33.77 11.20 -1.65
C HIS A 116 -33.78 9.69 -1.92
N LEU A 117 -33.60 9.26 -3.17
CA LEU A 117 -33.80 7.88 -3.62
C LEU A 117 -32.52 7.03 -3.72
N LYS A 118 -31.33 7.64 -3.60
CA LYS A 118 -30.02 6.97 -3.81
C LYS A 118 -29.84 5.66 -3.03
N SER A 119 -30.35 5.58 -1.80
CA SER A 119 -30.21 4.38 -0.96
C SER A 119 -31.02 3.19 -1.46
N GLN A 120 -31.99 3.41 -2.35
CA GLN A 120 -32.89 2.39 -2.90
C GLN A 120 -32.66 2.15 -4.40
N TYR A 121 -31.62 2.75 -4.98
CA TYR A 121 -31.27 2.53 -6.38
C TYR A 121 -30.84 1.10 -6.65
N LEU A 122 -31.20 0.62 -7.84
CA LEU A 122 -30.51 -0.52 -8.42
C LEU A 122 -29.04 -0.14 -8.66
N THR A 123 -28.12 -0.81 -7.97
CA THR A 123 -26.68 -0.62 -8.13
C THR A 123 -26.08 -1.91 -8.67
N VAL A 124 -26.08 -2.05 -10.00
CA VAL A 124 -25.55 -3.22 -10.71
C VAL A 124 -24.55 -2.75 -11.78
N LYS A 125 -23.38 -3.37 -11.82
CA LYS A 125 -22.34 -3.01 -12.79
C LYS A 125 -22.83 -3.21 -14.22
N GLY A 126 -22.63 -2.21 -15.07
CA GLY A 126 -23.03 -2.28 -16.49
C GLY A 126 -24.52 -2.08 -16.75
N ILE A 127 -25.31 -1.70 -15.74
CA ILE A 127 -26.72 -1.34 -15.90
C ILE A 127 -26.91 0.08 -15.39
N ASP A 128 -27.31 0.98 -16.27
CA ASP A 128 -27.62 2.35 -15.88
C ASP A 128 -28.90 2.38 -15.05
N THR A 129 -28.82 2.95 -13.85
CA THR A 129 -29.97 3.08 -12.94
C THR A 129 -31.05 4.00 -13.51
N ILE A 130 -30.66 5.02 -14.27
CA ILE A 130 -31.58 5.98 -14.89
C ILE A 130 -31.52 5.78 -16.40
N GLN A 131 -32.66 5.44 -17.00
CA GLN A 131 -32.75 5.09 -18.43
C GLN A 131 -33.83 5.93 -19.12
N PRO A 132 -33.74 6.17 -20.43
CA PRO A 132 -34.88 6.71 -21.18
C PRO A 132 -36.09 5.76 -21.07
N VAL A 133 -37.29 6.32 -21.15
CA VAL A 133 -38.51 5.52 -21.34
C VAL A 133 -38.44 4.84 -22.71
N ASP A 134 -38.76 3.55 -22.75
CA ASP A 134 -38.82 2.79 -23.98
C ASP A 134 -40.12 3.10 -24.73
N SER A 135 -40.03 3.52 -26.00
CA SER A 135 -41.21 3.92 -26.79
C SER A 135 -42.15 2.75 -27.07
N ASP A 136 -41.64 1.52 -27.01
CA ASP A 136 -42.37 0.31 -27.38
C ASP A 136 -43.04 -0.38 -26.18
N ASN A 137 -42.89 0.17 -24.96
CA ASN A 137 -43.48 -0.41 -23.75
C ASN A 137 -44.76 0.36 -23.32
N PRO A 138 -45.98 -0.21 -23.52
CA PRO A 138 -47.24 0.51 -23.30
C PRO A 138 -47.50 0.90 -21.83
N SER A 139 -46.83 0.27 -20.86
CA SER A 139 -46.87 0.65 -19.45
C SER A 139 -46.05 1.91 -19.12
N GLU A 140 -45.05 2.26 -19.94
CA GLU A 140 -44.22 3.46 -19.78
C GLU A 140 -44.74 4.65 -20.59
N ALA A 141 -45.51 4.38 -21.65
CA ALA A 141 -46.02 5.34 -22.62
C ALA A 141 -47.39 5.96 -22.26
N GLN A 142 -47.86 5.83 -21.02
CA GLN A 142 -49.15 6.44 -20.63
C GLN A 142 -49.08 7.98 -20.76
N GLU A 143 -49.86 8.47 -21.74
CA GLU A 143 -50.14 9.84 -22.21
C GLU A 143 -49.47 10.23 -23.56
N PRO A 144 -50.16 10.04 -24.70
CA PRO A 144 -49.77 10.58 -26.01
C PRO A 144 -49.78 12.12 -26.10
N SER A 145 -50.16 12.83 -25.02
CA SER A 145 -50.43 14.27 -25.01
C SER A 145 -49.32 15.11 -24.35
N SER A 146 -48.32 14.47 -23.74
CA SER A 146 -47.32 15.11 -22.89
C SER A 146 -46.03 15.43 -23.66
N THR A 147 -45.75 16.71 -23.92
CA THR A 147 -44.50 17.21 -24.53
C THR A 147 -43.25 17.09 -23.64
N LEU A 148 -43.38 16.46 -22.46
CA LEU A 148 -42.34 16.42 -21.44
C LEU A 148 -41.54 15.11 -21.51
N LYS A 149 -40.22 15.22 -21.67
CA LYS A 149 -39.31 14.07 -21.66
C LYS A 149 -39.38 13.36 -20.30
N LYS A 150 -39.65 12.06 -20.30
CA LYS A 150 -39.67 11.18 -19.12
C LYS A 150 -38.48 10.21 -19.14
N LYS A 151 -38.06 9.76 -17.97
CA LYS A 151 -37.07 8.69 -17.76
C LYS A 151 -37.56 7.70 -16.71
N ILE A 152 -37.01 6.50 -16.71
CA ILE A 152 -37.22 5.52 -15.65
C ILE A 152 -36.07 5.53 -14.67
N ILE A 153 -36.37 5.26 -13.40
CA ILE A 153 -35.38 5.06 -12.33
C ILE A 153 -35.56 3.66 -11.77
N LEU A 154 -34.57 2.80 -12.00
CA LEU A 154 -34.53 1.42 -11.50
C LEU A 154 -34.22 1.39 -10.00
N LEU A 155 -34.98 0.58 -9.27
CA LEU A 155 -34.90 0.43 -7.82
C LEU A 155 -34.40 -0.95 -7.44
N ASN A 156 -33.79 -1.07 -6.26
CA ASN A 156 -33.30 -2.35 -5.78
C ASN A 156 -34.49 -3.28 -5.42
N PRO A 157 -34.65 -4.44 -6.09
CA PRO A 157 -35.77 -5.35 -5.86
C PRO A 157 -35.74 -6.04 -4.49
N ASP A 158 -34.59 -6.06 -3.81
CA ASP A 158 -34.49 -6.57 -2.44
C ASP A 158 -35.03 -5.56 -1.43
N LEU A 159 -35.03 -4.26 -1.78
CA LEU A 159 -35.40 -3.16 -0.88
C LEU A 159 -36.79 -2.59 -1.17
N VAL A 160 -37.24 -2.63 -2.42
CA VAL A 160 -38.52 -2.08 -2.84
C VAL A 160 -39.31 -3.18 -3.53
N LYS A 161 -40.48 -3.54 -2.99
CA LYS A 161 -41.42 -4.50 -3.61
C LYS A 161 -42.78 -3.87 -3.88
N SER A 162 -43.07 -2.78 -3.19
CA SER A 162 -44.30 -2.02 -3.26
C SER A 162 -44.04 -0.54 -2.99
N PRO A 163 -44.98 0.37 -3.33
CA PRO A 163 -44.79 1.80 -3.08
C PRO A 163 -44.57 2.15 -1.61
N ASN A 164 -45.03 1.28 -0.70
CA ASN A 164 -44.88 1.44 0.74
C ASN A 164 -43.44 1.23 1.23
N ASP A 165 -42.59 0.57 0.44
CA ASP A 165 -41.20 0.30 0.81
C ASP A 165 -40.27 1.50 0.52
N LEU A 166 -40.75 2.50 -0.21
CA LEU A 166 -40.00 3.74 -0.47
C LEU A 166 -39.79 4.54 0.83
N ASP A 167 -38.63 5.19 0.97
CA ASP A 167 -38.34 6.11 2.08
C ASP A 167 -39.41 7.22 2.13
N ASP A 168 -39.87 7.60 3.33
CA ASP A 168 -40.96 8.58 3.48
C ASP A 168 -40.63 9.94 2.85
N ARG A 169 -39.34 10.32 2.76
CA ARG A 169 -38.91 11.53 2.06
C ARG A 169 -39.07 11.39 0.56
N VAL A 170 -38.79 10.21 0.01
CA VAL A 170 -39.06 9.88 -1.40
C VAL A 170 -40.55 9.93 -1.66
N LYS A 171 -41.36 9.28 -0.82
CA LYS A 171 -42.82 9.27 -0.98
C LYS A 171 -43.38 10.69 -1.00
N LYS A 172 -42.96 11.54 -0.05
CA LYS A 172 -43.35 12.96 0.00
C LYS A 172 -42.93 13.71 -1.26
N ALA A 173 -41.70 13.51 -1.74
CA ALA A 173 -41.21 14.16 -2.95
C ALA A 173 -42.00 13.71 -4.20
N LEU A 174 -42.39 12.44 -4.28
CA LEU A 174 -43.19 11.91 -5.39
C LEU A 174 -44.65 12.40 -5.33
N ILE A 175 -45.30 12.37 -4.16
CA ILE A 175 -46.70 12.81 -3.99
C ILE A 175 -46.86 14.31 -4.26
N GLN A 176 -45.82 15.13 -4.03
CA GLN A 176 -45.84 16.54 -4.39
C GLN A 176 -45.91 16.80 -5.91
N LYS A 177 -45.54 15.83 -6.74
CA LYS A 177 -45.45 15.98 -8.19
C LYS A 177 -46.45 15.10 -8.94
N TYR A 178 -46.89 13.99 -8.34
CA TYR A 178 -47.75 12.98 -8.94
C TYR A 178 -48.88 12.61 -7.99
N ASP A 179 -50.10 12.44 -8.52
CA ASP A 179 -51.29 12.11 -7.71
C ASP A 179 -51.18 10.76 -6.99
N LYS A 180 -50.44 9.80 -7.59
CA LYS A 180 -50.20 8.48 -7.04
C LYS A 180 -48.79 8.00 -7.38
N ILE A 181 -48.15 7.36 -6.41
CA ILE A 181 -46.89 6.65 -6.65
C ILE A 181 -47.20 5.35 -7.38
N GLN A 182 -46.74 5.24 -8.62
CA GLN A 182 -46.83 4.02 -9.42
C GLN A 182 -45.45 3.37 -9.49
N LEU A 183 -45.41 2.07 -9.22
CA LEU A 183 -44.26 1.22 -9.46
C LEU A 183 -44.62 0.25 -10.59
N PHE A 184 -43.65 0.03 -11.45
CA PHE A 184 -43.70 -0.91 -12.55
C PHE A 184 -42.54 -1.88 -12.40
N ASP A 185 -42.63 -3.03 -13.05
CA ASP A 185 -41.55 -4.01 -13.08
C ASP A 185 -41.01 -4.18 -14.49
N LYS A 186 -39.69 -4.23 -14.61
CA LYS A 186 -38.99 -4.53 -15.86
C LYS A 186 -38.09 -5.73 -15.64
N SER A 187 -38.18 -6.72 -16.53
CA SER A 187 -37.25 -7.85 -16.51
C SER A 187 -35.90 -7.42 -17.08
N ILE A 188 -34.84 -7.60 -16.30
CA ILE A 188 -33.45 -7.40 -16.73
C ILE A 188 -32.71 -8.73 -16.74
N GLU A 189 -31.80 -8.91 -17.69
CA GLU A 189 -30.89 -10.05 -17.70
C GLU A 189 -29.58 -9.66 -17.00
N LEU A 190 -29.25 -10.39 -15.94
CA LEU A 190 -27.92 -10.37 -15.32
C LEU A 190 -27.06 -11.48 -15.93
N ASN A 191 -25.76 -11.21 -16.06
CA ASN A 191 -24.74 -12.14 -16.53
C ASN A 191 -23.44 -11.97 -15.71
N PHE A 192 -22.42 -12.77 -16.04
CA PHE A 192 -21.13 -12.78 -15.35
C PHE A 192 -20.52 -11.39 -15.13
N HIS A 193 -20.58 -10.48 -16.12
CA HIS A 193 -19.94 -9.18 -16.05
C HIS A 193 -20.64 -8.17 -15.12
N ASN A 194 -21.87 -8.47 -14.70
CA ASN A 194 -22.61 -7.67 -13.74
C ASN A 194 -22.14 -7.91 -12.29
N TYR A 195 -21.45 -9.02 -12.03
CA TYR A 195 -20.95 -9.40 -10.72
C TYR A 195 -19.48 -8.99 -10.52
N ASN A 196 -19.10 -8.66 -9.28
CA ASN A 196 -17.69 -8.48 -8.93
C ASN A 196 -17.05 -9.82 -8.54
N ALA A 197 -15.73 -9.86 -8.47
CA ALA A 197 -14.98 -11.07 -8.13
C ALA A 197 -15.39 -11.68 -6.79
N HIS A 198 -15.69 -10.86 -5.77
CA HIS A 198 -16.13 -11.36 -4.48
C HIS A 198 -17.51 -12.02 -4.57
N ASP A 199 -18.48 -11.41 -5.26
CA ASP A 199 -19.81 -12.01 -5.45
C ASP A 199 -19.73 -13.36 -6.16
N ILE A 200 -18.86 -13.46 -7.18
CA ILE A 200 -18.63 -14.71 -7.91
C ILE A 200 -18.00 -15.76 -6.99
N MET A 201 -16.94 -15.40 -6.26
CA MET A 201 -16.28 -16.33 -5.32
C MET A 201 -17.22 -16.79 -4.21
N ASP A 202 -18.05 -15.89 -3.67
CA ASP A 202 -19.02 -16.19 -2.61
C ASP A 202 -20.13 -17.14 -3.10
N ALA A 203 -20.47 -17.11 -4.39
CA ALA A 203 -21.47 -18.00 -4.98
C ALA A 203 -20.87 -19.36 -5.39
N VAL A 204 -19.61 -19.38 -5.81
CA VAL A 204 -18.93 -20.58 -6.30
C VAL A 204 -18.38 -21.44 -5.16
N PHE A 205 -17.77 -20.83 -4.13
CA PHE A 205 -17.09 -21.56 -3.07
C PHE A 205 -17.98 -21.83 -1.85
N PRO A 206 -17.80 -22.96 -1.14
CA PRO A 206 -18.45 -23.23 0.15
C PRO A 206 -18.16 -22.13 1.18
N GLU A 207 -19.06 -21.91 2.16
CA GLU A 207 -18.93 -20.86 3.21
C GLU A 207 -17.57 -20.83 3.92
N GLU A 208 -17.03 -22.00 4.24
CA GLU A 208 -15.71 -22.15 4.88
C GLU A 208 -14.55 -21.68 3.99
N GLU A 209 -14.82 -21.50 2.70
CA GLU A 209 -13.87 -21.28 1.63
C GLU A 209 -14.05 -19.96 0.85
N LYS A 210 -15.07 -19.15 1.17
CA LYS A 210 -15.41 -17.95 0.39
C LYS A 210 -14.34 -16.85 0.40
N ARG A 211 -13.53 -16.76 1.46
CA ARG A 211 -12.62 -15.61 1.65
C ARG A 211 -11.23 -15.83 1.03
N VAL A 212 -11.10 -15.51 -0.26
CA VAL A 212 -9.81 -15.08 -0.79
C VAL A 212 -9.49 -13.69 -0.25
N LYS A 213 -8.36 -13.56 0.46
CA LYS A 213 -7.90 -12.26 0.99
C LYS A 213 -7.58 -11.30 -0.14
N SER A 214 -7.60 -10.00 0.18
CA SER A 214 -7.32 -8.90 -0.75
C SER A 214 -6.12 -9.16 -1.66
N TRP A 215 -6.28 -8.84 -2.95
CA TRP A 215 -5.24 -8.88 -3.96
C TRP A 215 -4.63 -7.49 -4.20
N SER A 216 -3.66 -7.41 -5.10
CA SER A 216 -3.05 -6.16 -5.54
C SER A 216 -2.83 -6.20 -7.04
N ILE A 217 -3.10 -5.09 -7.72
CA ILE A 217 -2.87 -4.94 -9.16
C ILE A 217 -1.57 -4.17 -9.37
N ILE A 218 -0.70 -4.71 -10.21
CA ILE A 218 0.58 -4.15 -10.61
C ILE A 218 0.63 -4.18 -12.14
N GLY A 219 0.21 -3.09 -12.78
CA GLY A 219 0.09 -3.02 -14.22
C GLY A 219 -0.92 -4.06 -14.73
N HIS A 220 -0.49 -4.91 -15.67
CA HIS A 220 -1.28 -6.01 -16.21
C HIS A 220 -1.24 -7.28 -15.34
N ILE A 221 -0.58 -7.26 -14.17
CA ILE A 221 -0.44 -8.41 -13.28
C ILE A 221 -1.31 -8.22 -12.05
N LEU A 222 -2.10 -9.23 -11.71
CA LEU A 222 -2.83 -9.32 -10.45
C LEU A 222 -2.13 -10.30 -9.53
N HIS A 223 -1.71 -9.80 -8.36
CA HIS A 223 -1.02 -10.56 -7.33
C HIS A 223 -1.98 -10.91 -6.19
N VAL A 224 -2.09 -12.21 -5.88
CA VAL A 224 -2.81 -12.75 -4.73
C VAL A 224 -1.85 -13.53 -3.80
N ASN A 225 -2.22 -13.66 -2.53
CA ASN A 225 -1.55 -14.57 -1.59
C ASN A 225 -2.59 -15.60 -1.13
N LEU A 226 -2.54 -16.79 -1.72
CA LEU A 226 -3.39 -17.91 -1.34
C LEU A 226 -2.81 -18.61 -0.10
N ARG A 227 -3.70 -19.08 0.77
CA ARG A 227 -3.34 -19.97 1.88
C ARG A 227 -3.56 -21.42 1.46
N ASP A 228 -3.03 -22.35 2.25
CA ASP A 228 -3.10 -23.79 1.98
C ASP A 228 -4.53 -24.27 1.72
N GLU A 229 -5.52 -23.74 2.47
CA GLU A 229 -6.93 -24.12 2.33
C GLU A 229 -7.57 -23.63 1.01
N LYS A 230 -6.85 -22.86 0.21
CA LYS A 230 -7.31 -22.31 -1.08
C LYS A 230 -6.52 -22.87 -2.26
N LEU A 231 -5.48 -23.67 -2.03
CA LEU A 231 -4.61 -24.19 -3.09
C LEU A 231 -5.34 -25.18 -4.00
N SER A 232 -6.32 -25.93 -3.48
CA SER A 232 -7.18 -26.81 -4.28
C SER A 232 -7.99 -26.07 -5.35
N HIS A 233 -8.30 -24.79 -5.11
CA HIS A 233 -9.11 -23.95 -5.99
C HIS A 233 -8.30 -22.88 -6.73
N LYS A 234 -6.97 -22.94 -6.69
CA LYS A 234 -6.07 -21.87 -7.17
C LYS A 234 -6.29 -21.49 -8.64
N GLU A 235 -6.53 -22.47 -9.51
CA GLU A 235 -6.76 -22.25 -10.95
C GLU A 235 -8.08 -21.53 -11.19
N LEU A 236 -9.15 -21.96 -10.53
CA LEU A 236 -10.47 -21.34 -10.64
C LEU A 236 -10.46 -19.91 -10.08
N ILE A 237 -9.78 -19.69 -8.95
CA ILE A 237 -9.56 -18.34 -8.41
C ILE A 237 -8.82 -17.48 -9.43
N GLY A 238 -7.78 -18.01 -10.06
CA GLY A 238 -7.04 -17.36 -11.14
C GLY A 238 -7.95 -16.97 -12.31
N GLN A 239 -8.79 -17.89 -12.79
CA GLN A 239 -9.74 -17.67 -13.89
C GLN A 239 -10.76 -16.58 -13.55
N ILE A 240 -11.34 -16.61 -12.34
CA ILE A 240 -12.30 -15.59 -11.88
C ILE A 240 -11.66 -14.21 -11.84
N LEU A 241 -10.46 -14.10 -11.24
CA LEU A 241 -9.75 -12.83 -11.10
C LEU A 241 -9.34 -12.27 -12.47
N LEU A 242 -8.92 -13.13 -13.40
CA LEU A 242 -8.59 -12.75 -14.76
C LEU A 242 -9.83 -12.26 -15.52
N ALA A 243 -10.92 -13.02 -15.49
CA ALA A 243 -12.14 -12.72 -16.23
C ALA A 243 -12.89 -11.47 -15.72
N THR A 244 -12.77 -11.16 -14.42
CA THR A 244 -13.41 -9.97 -13.82
C THR A 244 -12.60 -8.69 -13.99
N ASN A 245 -11.35 -8.77 -14.43
CA ASN A 245 -10.43 -7.63 -14.56
C ASN A 245 -9.86 -7.56 -15.99
N PRO A 246 -10.54 -6.89 -16.94
CA PRO A 246 -10.17 -6.89 -18.36
C PRO A 246 -8.76 -6.33 -18.68
N SER A 247 -8.21 -5.47 -17.82
CA SER A 247 -6.86 -4.92 -17.99
C SER A 247 -5.75 -5.85 -17.49
N ILE A 248 -6.10 -6.98 -16.89
CA ILE A 248 -5.16 -7.94 -16.32
C ILE A 248 -4.95 -9.05 -17.33
N HIS A 249 -3.68 -9.37 -17.57
CA HIS A 249 -3.28 -10.44 -18.46
C HIS A 249 -2.69 -11.62 -17.72
N MET A 250 -2.23 -11.44 -16.47
CA MET A 250 -1.61 -12.50 -15.67
C MET A 250 -2.06 -12.41 -14.20
N VAL A 251 -2.50 -13.52 -13.63
CA VAL A 251 -2.79 -13.67 -12.21
C VAL A 251 -1.72 -14.56 -11.60
N ILE A 252 -1.08 -14.08 -10.55
CA ILE A 252 0.00 -14.80 -9.86
C ILE A 252 -0.31 -14.98 -8.39
N ASN A 253 0.08 -16.14 -7.86
CA ASN A 253 0.24 -16.38 -6.44
C ASN A 253 1.69 -16.09 -6.06
N LYS A 254 1.89 -15.26 -5.05
CA LYS A 254 3.24 -15.04 -4.53
C LYS A 254 3.66 -16.23 -3.70
N ALA A 255 4.70 -16.91 -4.15
CA ALA A 255 5.44 -17.89 -3.38
C ALA A 255 6.49 -17.18 -2.49
N GLU A 256 7.19 -17.94 -1.65
CA GLU A 256 8.13 -17.41 -0.66
C GLU A 256 9.20 -16.48 -1.27
N ILE A 257 9.76 -15.61 -0.42
CA ILE A 257 10.86 -14.72 -0.82
C ILE A 257 12.08 -15.60 -1.11
N ILE A 258 12.50 -15.70 -2.38
CA ILE A 258 13.65 -16.54 -2.77
C ILE A 258 14.97 -15.86 -2.42
N ASP A 259 15.09 -14.56 -2.73
CA ASP A 259 16.33 -13.81 -2.55
C ASP A 259 16.14 -12.71 -1.50
N THR A 260 16.72 -12.91 -0.31
CA THR A 260 16.66 -11.94 0.78
C THR A 260 17.44 -10.66 0.49
N LYS A 261 18.45 -10.71 -0.38
CA LYS A 261 19.32 -9.56 -0.71
C LYS A 261 18.60 -8.57 -1.62
N PHE A 262 18.00 -9.06 -2.71
CA PHE A 262 17.31 -8.21 -3.68
C PHE A 262 15.78 -8.16 -3.49
N ARG A 263 15.25 -8.95 -2.54
CA ARG A 263 13.82 -9.08 -2.25
C ARG A 263 12.97 -9.56 -3.43
N ASN A 264 13.58 -10.33 -4.32
CA ASN A 264 12.88 -11.00 -5.40
C ASN A 264 11.98 -12.10 -4.83
N PHE A 265 10.85 -12.35 -5.48
CA PHE A 265 9.90 -13.37 -5.05
C PHE A 265 9.70 -14.40 -6.16
N SER A 266 9.50 -15.65 -5.75
CA SER A 266 8.96 -16.68 -6.65
C SER A 266 7.49 -16.38 -6.88
N HIS A 267 7.02 -16.63 -8.10
CA HIS A 267 5.60 -16.56 -8.39
C HIS A 267 5.14 -17.79 -9.14
N GLU A 268 3.96 -18.25 -8.77
CA GLU A 268 3.20 -19.26 -9.49
C GLU A 268 2.14 -18.54 -10.32
N VAL A 269 2.10 -18.82 -11.62
CA VAL A 269 1.03 -18.29 -12.49
C VAL A 269 -0.23 -19.13 -12.27
N LEU A 270 -1.30 -18.48 -11.83
CA LEU A 270 -2.61 -19.11 -11.60
C LEU A 270 -3.47 -19.11 -12.86
N ALA A 271 -3.42 -18.00 -13.62
CA ALA A 271 -4.12 -17.85 -14.89
C ALA A 271 -3.42 -16.78 -15.74
N LYS A 272 -3.48 -16.92 -17.06
CA LYS A 272 -2.95 -15.92 -17.99
C LYS A 272 -3.71 -15.90 -19.32
N THR A 273 -3.68 -14.76 -19.99
CA THR A 273 -4.10 -14.58 -21.39
C THR A 273 -2.91 -14.83 -22.33
N PRO A 274 -3.12 -15.09 -23.63
CA PRO A 274 -2.02 -15.17 -24.61
C PRO A 274 -1.15 -13.92 -24.67
N GLU A 275 -1.73 -12.74 -24.42
CA GLU A 275 -1.00 -11.47 -24.34
C GLU A 275 0.06 -11.45 -23.22
N ALA A 276 -0.15 -12.22 -22.15
CA ALA A 276 0.79 -12.32 -21.04
C ALA A 276 2.14 -12.90 -21.45
N ASP A 277 2.19 -13.78 -22.45
CA ASP A 277 3.45 -14.36 -22.92
C ASP A 277 4.32 -13.32 -23.63
N LYS A 278 3.70 -12.32 -24.26
CA LYS A 278 4.41 -11.19 -24.89
C LYS A 278 4.86 -10.16 -23.87
N LEU A 279 4.02 -9.86 -22.88
CA LEU A 279 4.28 -8.84 -21.87
C LEU A 279 5.24 -9.34 -20.77
N GLY A 280 5.22 -10.63 -20.48
CA GLY A 280 5.95 -11.23 -19.38
C GLY A 280 5.62 -10.53 -18.04
N THR A 281 6.66 -10.29 -17.25
CA THR A 281 6.58 -9.65 -15.92
C THR A 281 6.89 -8.15 -15.96
N ILE A 282 7.07 -7.56 -17.15
CA ILE A 282 7.37 -6.14 -17.31
C ILE A 282 6.07 -5.33 -17.26
N VAL A 283 5.87 -4.63 -16.15
CA VAL A 283 4.66 -3.87 -15.82
C VAL A 283 4.88 -2.37 -15.98
N THR A 284 3.79 -1.64 -16.21
CA THR A 284 3.74 -0.19 -16.09
C THR A 284 2.70 0.21 -15.04
N VAL A 285 3.08 1.04 -14.08
CA VAL A 285 2.19 1.53 -13.01
C VAL A 285 2.25 3.05 -12.88
N HIS A 286 1.21 3.63 -12.30
CA HIS A 286 1.12 5.06 -12.03
C HIS A 286 1.03 5.30 -10.52
N SER A 287 1.89 6.18 -9.99
CA SER A 287 1.88 6.56 -8.57
C SER A 287 2.46 7.96 -8.40
N ASN A 288 1.84 8.79 -7.55
CA ASN A 288 2.29 10.16 -7.25
C ASN A 288 2.63 10.99 -8.51
N ASN A 289 1.72 10.98 -9.50
CA ASN A 289 1.86 11.68 -10.79
C ASN A 289 3.10 11.30 -11.62
N CYS A 290 3.63 10.10 -11.39
CA CYS A 290 4.74 9.53 -12.15
C CYS A 290 4.37 8.15 -12.69
N THR A 291 4.96 7.78 -13.82
CA THR A 291 4.80 6.47 -14.45
C THR A 291 6.06 5.65 -14.24
N PHE A 292 5.93 4.41 -13.79
CA PHE A 292 7.05 3.52 -13.53
C PHE A 292 6.90 2.27 -14.38
N LYS A 293 7.93 1.96 -15.18
CA LYS A 293 8.07 0.69 -15.88
C LYS A 293 9.13 -0.15 -15.18
N PHE A 294 8.86 -1.43 -14.98
CA PHE A 294 9.82 -2.35 -14.36
C PHE A 294 9.45 -3.81 -14.55
N ASP A 295 10.43 -4.69 -14.36
CA ASP A 295 10.20 -6.13 -14.28
C ASP A 295 9.82 -6.54 -12.86
N PHE A 296 8.54 -6.85 -12.63
CA PHE A 296 8.01 -7.15 -11.31
C PHE A 296 8.63 -8.41 -10.69
N ALA A 297 9.19 -9.33 -11.48
CA ALA A 297 9.87 -10.51 -10.95
C ALA A 297 11.24 -10.19 -10.34
N LYS A 298 11.85 -9.07 -10.74
CA LYS A 298 13.25 -8.73 -10.41
C LYS A 298 13.40 -7.53 -9.49
N VAL A 299 12.31 -6.81 -9.18
CA VAL A 299 12.36 -5.65 -8.30
C VAL A 299 11.21 -5.65 -7.31
N TYR A 300 11.46 -5.11 -6.14
CA TYR A 300 10.43 -4.95 -5.12
C TYR A 300 9.49 -3.78 -5.46
N TRP A 301 8.19 -4.03 -5.45
CA TRP A 301 7.14 -3.01 -5.55
C TRP A 301 6.01 -3.28 -4.57
N ASN A 302 5.48 -2.22 -3.95
CA ASN A 302 4.31 -2.31 -3.07
C ASN A 302 3.38 -1.10 -3.28
N PRO A 303 2.22 -1.28 -3.94
CA PRO A 303 1.30 -0.17 -4.22
C PRO A 303 0.69 0.48 -2.96
N ARG A 304 0.71 -0.23 -1.82
CA ARG A 304 0.09 0.24 -0.56
C ARG A 304 0.89 1.33 0.14
N LEU A 305 2.10 1.67 -0.33
CA LEU A 305 2.93 2.72 0.25
C LEU A 305 2.71 4.11 -0.38
N SER A 306 1.88 4.20 -1.43
CA SER A 306 1.67 5.46 -2.17
C SER A 306 1.28 6.65 -1.28
N THR A 307 0.45 6.42 -0.25
CA THR A 307 0.02 7.49 0.69
C THR A 307 1.19 8.00 1.55
N GLU A 308 2.06 7.12 2.02
CA GLU A 308 3.23 7.56 2.80
C GLU A 308 4.25 8.29 1.92
N HIS A 309 4.42 7.83 0.68
CA HIS A 309 5.24 8.55 -0.30
C HIS A 309 4.67 9.96 -0.53
N GLY A 310 3.37 10.08 -0.82
CA GLY A 310 2.70 11.36 -1.01
C GLY A 310 2.84 12.32 0.17
N ARG A 311 2.83 11.80 1.41
CA ARG A 311 3.03 12.60 2.62
C ARG A 311 4.45 13.14 2.76
N PHE A 312 5.48 12.34 2.47
CA PHE A 312 6.84 12.83 2.44
C PHE A 312 7.00 13.91 1.37
N LEU A 313 6.53 13.61 0.16
CA LEU A 313 6.63 14.50 -0.99
C LEU A 313 5.92 15.84 -0.74
N SER A 314 4.78 15.86 -0.06
CA SER A 314 4.03 17.11 0.19
C SER A 314 4.76 18.11 1.08
N ARG A 315 5.78 17.67 1.84
CA ARG A 315 6.58 18.52 2.73
C ARG A 315 7.85 19.08 2.08
N LEU A 316 8.19 18.61 0.87
CA LEU A 316 9.41 19.04 0.18
C LEU A 316 9.28 20.44 -0.43
N ASP A 317 10.34 21.23 -0.27
CA ASP A 317 10.57 22.53 -0.86
C ASP A 317 11.74 22.47 -1.86
N LYS A 318 11.42 22.63 -3.14
CA LYS A 318 12.39 22.58 -4.26
C LYS A 318 13.53 23.59 -4.16
N ASN A 319 13.36 24.68 -3.41
CA ASN A 319 14.35 25.74 -3.34
C ASN A 319 15.49 25.43 -2.36
N ARG A 320 15.33 24.41 -1.51
CA ARG A 320 16.28 24.12 -0.43
C ARG A 320 16.45 22.63 -0.10
N ASP A 321 15.49 21.78 -0.43
CA ASP A 321 15.52 20.39 0.00
C ASP A 321 16.33 19.52 -0.98
N VAL A 322 17.25 18.74 -0.42
CA VAL A 322 18.08 17.75 -1.09
C VAL A 322 17.69 16.37 -0.56
N VAL A 323 17.52 15.38 -1.44
CA VAL A 323 17.05 14.04 -1.05
C VAL A 323 18.11 13.00 -1.39
N TYR A 324 18.57 12.27 -0.38
CA TYR A 324 19.37 11.06 -0.50
C TYR A 324 18.47 9.85 -0.26
N ASP A 325 18.24 9.03 -1.28
CA ASP A 325 17.43 7.80 -1.17
C ASP A 325 18.37 6.59 -1.19
N LEU A 326 18.56 5.93 -0.04
CA LEU A 326 19.57 4.86 0.11
C LEU A 326 19.14 3.53 -0.52
N PHE A 327 17.82 3.31 -0.63
CA PHE A 327 17.19 2.07 -1.08
C PHE A 327 16.05 2.39 -2.05
N ALA A 328 16.41 3.09 -3.12
CA ALA A 328 15.48 3.75 -4.01
C ALA A 328 14.61 2.76 -4.79
N GLY A 329 15.02 1.51 -4.95
CA GLY A 329 14.40 0.58 -5.88
C GLY A 329 14.32 1.21 -7.27
N ILE A 330 13.11 1.26 -7.83
CA ILE A 330 12.83 1.92 -9.11
C ILE A 330 12.52 3.42 -9.00
N GLY A 331 12.65 4.00 -7.80
CA GLY A 331 12.51 5.43 -7.52
C GLY A 331 11.12 5.94 -7.11
N PRO A 332 10.28 5.22 -6.33
CA PRO A 332 8.95 5.73 -5.98
C PRO A 332 8.94 6.92 -5.01
N PHE A 333 10.07 7.20 -4.35
CA PHE A 333 10.33 8.47 -3.66
C PHE A 333 11.18 9.41 -4.53
N ALA A 334 12.30 8.90 -5.04
CA ALA A 334 13.29 9.67 -5.79
C ALA A 334 12.72 10.39 -7.03
N ILE A 335 11.96 9.68 -7.88
CA ILE A 335 11.44 10.25 -9.14
C ILE A 335 10.39 11.34 -8.86
N PRO A 336 9.38 11.13 -7.99
CA PRO A 336 8.46 12.21 -7.65
C PRO A 336 9.12 13.40 -6.95
N ALA A 337 10.16 13.19 -6.12
CA ALA A 337 10.93 14.28 -5.53
C ALA A 337 11.67 15.09 -6.60
N ALA A 338 12.32 14.42 -7.55
CA ALA A 338 12.96 15.05 -8.70
C ALA A 338 11.94 15.75 -9.62
N LYS A 339 10.70 15.21 -9.75
CA LYS A 339 9.59 15.85 -10.48
C LYS A 339 9.17 17.18 -9.86
N LYS A 340 9.33 17.32 -8.54
CA LYS A 340 9.18 18.60 -7.82
C LYS A 340 10.37 19.54 -7.99
N LYS A 341 11.40 19.14 -8.75
CA LYS A 341 12.67 19.86 -8.96
C LYS A 341 13.57 19.92 -7.72
N CYS A 342 13.36 19.04 -6.74
CA CYS A 342 14.34 18.84 -5.67
C CYS A 342 15.58 18.14 -6.25
N ARG A 343 16.77 18.42 -5.72
CA ARG A 343 17.98 17.67 -6.08
C ARG A 343 17.97 16.32 -5.39
N VAL A 344 18.15 15.25 -6.15
CA VAL A 344 18.02 13.87 -5.66
C VAL A 344 19.25 13.04 -6.02
N LEU A 345 19.81 12.35 -5.03
CA LEU A 345 20.80 11.29 -5.23
C LEU A 345 20.17 9.99 -4.74
N ALA A 346 19.96 9.05 -5.66
CA ALA A 346 19.22 7.82 -5.40
C ALA A 346 20.10 6.60 -5.63
N ASN A 347 20.12 5.69 -4.66
CA ASN A 347 20.94 4.49 -4.67
C ASN A 347 20.06 3.25 -4.51
N ASP A 348 20.40 2.18 -5.20
CA ASP A 348 19.90 0.85 -4.86
C ASP A 348 20.97 -0.22 -5.12
N LEU A 349 21.00 -1.27 -4.31
CA LEU A 349 21.97 -2.36 -4.46
C LEU A 349 21.60 -3.30 -5.62
N ASN A 350 20.31 -3.43 -5.94
CA ASN A 350 19.84 -4.32 -7.00
C ASN A 350 20.10 -3.67 -8.39
N PRO A 351 20.90 -4.31 -9.27
CA PRO A 351 21.22 -3.76 -10.59
C PRO A 351 19.99 -3.64 -11.51
N ASP A 352 19.00 -4.53 -11.41
CA ASP A 352 17.74 -4.40 -12.17
C ASP A 352 16.94 -3.19 -11.69
N ALA A 353 16.90 -2.96 -10.38
CA ALA A 353 16.23 -1.79 -9.81
C ALA A 353 16.91 -0.48 -10.24
N PHE A 354 18.24 -0.45 -10.22
CA PHE A 354 19.03 0.67 -10.71
C PHE A 354 18.78 0.94 -12.20
N PHE A 355 18.79 -0.10 -13.04
CA PHE A 355 18.46 0.04 -14.46
C PHE A 355 17.08 0.71 -14.66
N TRP A 356 16.07 0.23 -13.94
CA TRP A 356 14.72 0.79 -14.02
C TRP A 356 14.63 2.19 -13.40
N LEU A 357 15.38 2.51 -12.34
CA LEU A 357 15.48 3.85 -11.78
C LEU A 357 15.99 4.85 -12.83
N GLN A 358 17.05 4.50 -13.55
CA GLN A 358 17.59 5.34 -14.63
C GLN A 358 16.59 5.50 -15.78
N ALA A 359 15.99 4.39 -16.24
CA ALA A 359 15.00 4.41 -17.31
C ALA A 359 13.76 5.24 -16.93
N ASN A 360 13.26 5.08 -15.70
CA ASN A 360 12.11 5.81 -15.19
C ASN A 360 12.42 7.29 -14.95
N SER A 361 13.64 7.64 -14.53
CA SER A 361 14.06 9.03 -14.42
C SER A 361 13.99 9.76 -15.76
N LYS A 362 14.49 9.11 -16.83
CA LYS A 362 14.43 9.65 -18.20
C LYS A 362 13.00 9.72 -18.72
N SER A 363 12.20 8.65 -18.57
CA SER A 363 10.82 8.62 -19.08
C SER A 363 9.92 9.66 -18.40
N ASN A 364 10.16 9.95 -17.12
CA ASN A 364 9.46 11.00 -16.38
C ASN A 364 10.06 12.40 -16.61
N LYS A 365 11.15 12.53 -17.36
CA LYS A 365 11.87 13.79 -17.68
C LYS A 365 12.37 14.52 -16.43
N VAL A 366 13.06 13.78 -15.56
CA VAL A 366 13.60 14.31 -14.28
C VAL A 366 15.07 13.97 -14.05
N ASP A 367 15.73 13.39 -15.05
CA ASP A 367 17.15 12.98 -15.01
C ASP A 367 18.12 14.14 -14.78
N GLN A 368 17.74 15.38 -15.11
CA GLN A 368 18.51 16.57 -14.74
C GLN A 368 18.49 16.91 -13.23
N TYR A 369 17.55 16.36 -12.47
CA TYR A 369 17.40 16.59 -11.03
C TYR A 369 17.76 15.35 -10.19
N LEU A 370 18.03 14.22 -10.83
CA LEU A 370 18.24 12.93 -10.18
C LEU A 370 19.52 12.26 -10.69
N THR A 371 20.45 11.98 -9.78
CA THR A 371 21.61 11.12 -10.06
C THR A 371 21.41 9.76 -9.41
N ALA A 372 21.50 8.70 -10.21
CA ALA A 372 21.29 7.32 -9.76
C ALA A 372 22.63 6.61 -9.52
N TYR A 373 22.68 5.74 -8.50
CA TYR A 373 23.85 4.94 -8.12
C TYR A 373 23.46 3.48 -7.89
N ASN A 374 24.40 2.57 -8.13
CA ASN A 374 24.27 1.14 -7.82
C ASN A 374 25.38 0.68 -6.87
N LEU A 375 25.23 1.01 -5.58
CA LEU A 375 26.23 0.74 -4.54
C LEU A 375 25.58 0.08 -3.33
N ASP A 376 26.42 -0.56 -2.51
CA ASP A 376 26.03 -0.83 -1.12
C ASP A 376 25.70 0.49 -0.40
N ALA A 377 24.62 0.50 0.38
CA ALA A 377 24.13 1.72 1.00
C ALA A 377 25.13 2.33 2.01
N ARG A 378 25.95 1.53 2.70
CA ARG A 378 27.00 2.06 3.57
C ARG A 378 28.08 2.74 2.74
N HIS A 379 28.51 2.11 1.65
CA HIS A 379 29.48 2.71 0.74
C HIS A 379 28.94 3.99 0.10
N PHE A 380 27.66 4.01 -0.30
CA PHE A 380 26.98 5.20 -0.80
C PHE A 380 26.99 6.35 0.22
N VAL A 381 26.73 6.06 1.49
CA VAL A 381 26.81 7.07 2.58
C VAL A 381 28.25 7.57 2.75
N GLN A 382 29.22 6.66 2.85
CA GLN A 382 30.62 6.96 3.17
C GLN A 382 31.38 7.66 2.03
N SER A 383 30.92 7.53 0.79
CA SER A 383 31.55 8.14 -0.38
C SER A 383 30.69 9.28 -0.93
N VAL A 384 29.57 8.94 -1.57
CA VAL A 384 28.74 9.89 -2.32
C VAL A 384 28.08 10.90 -1.39
N VAL A 385 27.30 10.45 -0.39
CA VAL A 385 26.56 11.36 0.49
C VAL A 385 27.53 12.22 1.30
N LYS A 386 28.60 11.62 1.85
CA LYS A 386 29.64 12.36 2.59
C LYS A 386 30.24 13.50 1.76
N ASN A 387 30.73 13.20 0.55
CA ASN A 387 31.37 14.20 -0.30
C ASN A 387 30.40 15.28 -0.74
N ASP A 388 29.16 14.90 -1.06
CA ASP A 388 28.09 15.80 -1.45
C ASP A 388 27.70 16.77 -0.31
N LEU A 389 27.56 16.26 0.91
CA LEU A 389 27.30 17.07 2.11
C LEU A 389 28.44 18.05 2.38
N ILE A 390 29.69 17.59 2.38
CA ILE A 390 30.86 18.44 2.60
C ILE A 390 30.89 19.57 1.56
N SER A 391 30.75 19.23 0.27
CA SER A 391 30.74 20.21 -0.82
C SER A 391 29.61 21.23 -0.68
N SER A 392 28.43 20.78 -0.24
CA SER A 392 27.25 21.63 -0.10
C SER A 392 27.35 22.55 1.12
N TRP A 393 27.85 22.07 2.26
CA TRP A 393 28.04 22.90 3.46
C TRP A 393 29.12 23.97 3.29
N THR A 394 30.11 23.75 2.43
CA THR A 394 31.17 24.72 2.12
C THR A 394 30.86 25.62 0.94
N SER A 395 29.67 25.50 0.33
CA SER A 395 29.32 26.31 -0.85
C SER A 395 28.97 27.74 -0.44
N PRO A 396 29.33 28.76 -1.25
CA PRO A 396 28.99 30.16 -0.98
C PRO A 396 27.50 30.37 -0.70
N GLU A 397 26.63 29.67 -1.43
CA GLU A 397 25.18 29.79 -1.26
C GLU A 397 24.70 29.40 0.14
N VAL A 398 25.38 28.44 0.78
CA VAL A 398 25.06 28.00 2.14
C VAL A 398 25.80 28.86 3.17
N THR A 399 27.09 29.14 2.97
CA THR A 399 27.91 29.90 3.93
C THR A 399 27.52 31.37 4.01
N GLU A 400 27.00 31.95 2.92
CA GLU A 400 26.48 33.32 2.86
C GLU A 400 24.98 33.40 3.22
N TYR A 401 24.38 32.30 3.71
CA TYR A 401 22.98 32.21 4.13
C TYR A 401 21.94 32.54 3.03
N ILE A 402 22.34 32.43 1.76
CA ILE A 402 21.45 32.63 0.60
C ILE A 402 20.40 31.52 0.56
N ILE A 403 20.80 30.29 0.88
CA ILE A 403 19.93 29.12 1.00
C ILE A 403 20.18 28.43 2.34
N LYS A 404 19.11 28.01 3.01
CA LYS A 404 19.18 27.12 4.18
C LYS A 404 18.67 25.73 3.79
N PRO A 405 19.56 24.83 3.31
CA PRO A 405 19.13 23.55 2.78
C PRO A 405 18.63 22.61 3.87
N THR A 406 17.71 21.72 3.49
CA THR A 406 17.34 20.55 4.30
C THR A 406 17.82 19.30 3.58
N TYR A 407 18.66 18.51 4.24
CA TYR A 407 19.15 17.25 3.69
C TYR A 407 18.30 16.09 4.21
N HIS A 408 17.48 15.51 3.35
CA HIS A 408 16.63 14.37 3.69
C HIS A 408 17.33 13.07 3.35
N VAL A 409 17.48 12.16 4.33
CA VAL A 409 18.00 10.80 4.10
C VAL A 409 16.85 9.82 4.23
N LEU A 410 16.45 9.20 3.13
CA LEU A 410 15.39 8.20 3.08
C LEU A 410 15.98 6.79 3.20
N MET A 411 15.47 6.01 4.16
CA MET A 411 15.92 4.63 4.40
C MET A 411 14.72 3.67 4.36
N ASN A 412 14.11 3.48 3.19
CA ASN A 412 12.92 2.65 3.01
C ASN A 412 13.23 1.15 2.81
N LEU A 413 13.97 0.56 3.76
CA LEU A 413 14.25 -0.87 3.80
C LEU A 413 13.82 -1.45 5.15
N PRO A 414 12.51 -1.56 5.47
CA PRO A 414 12.06 -1.63 6.87
C PRO A 414 12.51 -2.87 7.68
N GLY A 415 12.95 -3.93 7.01
CA GLY A 415 13.55 -5.09 7.70
C GLY A 415 14.99 -4.89 8.16
N MET A 416 15.70 -3.88 7.65
CA MET A 416 17.15 -3.70 7.88
C MET A 416 17.60 -2.24 7.99
N ALA A 417 16.80 -1.25 7.60
CA ALA A 417 17.22 0.15 7.50
C ALA A 417 17.83 0.68 8.81
N ILE A 418 17.31 0.26 9.96
CA ILE A 418 17.85 0.66 11.26
C ILE A 418 19.31 0.25 11.45
N GLU A 419 19.72 -0.88 10.86
CA GLU A 419 21.11 -1.37 10.92
C GLU A 419 22.08 -0.49 10.13
N PHE A 420 21.60 0.25 9.13
CA PHE A 420 22.43 1.14 8.30
C PHE A 420 22.62 2.53 8.93
N LEU A 421 22.03 2.79 10.10
CA LEU A 421 22.30 4.01 10.86
C LEU A 421 23.77 4.07 11.33
N ASP A 422 24.41 2.92 11.47
CA ASP A 422 25.83 2.80 11.81
C ASP A 422 26.75 3.50 10.79
N ALA A 423 26.32 3.60 9.53
CA ALA A 423 27.09 4.21 8.44
C ALA A 423 27.34 5.70 8.64
N PHE A 424 26.57 6.36 9.51
CA PHE A 424 26.71 7.77 9.83
C PHE A 424 27.65 8.04 11.01
N VAL A 425 27.96 7.01 11.81
CA VAL A 425 28.83 7.16 12.99
C VAL A 425 30.27 7.42 12.54
N GLY A 426 30.81 8.56 12.97
CA GLY A 426 32.16 8.98 12.58
C GLY A 426 32.30 9.33 11.10
N LEU A 427 31.20 9.63 10.40
CA LEU A 427 31.24 9.97 8.97
C LEU A 427 32.19 11.12 8.64
N LEU A 428 32.38 12.05 9.59
CA LEU A 428 33.25 13.22 9.51
C LEU A 428 34.34 13.19 10.61
N ALA A 429 34.72 12.01 11.11
CA ALA A 429 35.68 11.87 12.19
C ALA A 429 37.02 12.55 11.89
N GLU A 430 37.44 12.59 10.62
CA GLU A 430 38.66 13.27 10.19
C GLU A 430 38.58 14.80 10.27
N LYS A 431 37.38 15.37 10.32
CA LYS A 431 37.10 16.81 10.49
C LYS A 431 36.66 17.15 11.91
N ALA A 432 36.77 16.22 12.86
CA ALA A 432 36.26 16.41 14.22
C ALA A 432 36.89 17.61 14.95
N GLN A 433 38.16 17.91 14.66
CA GLN A 433 38.93 19.02 15.26
C GLN A 433 38.98 20.28 14.38
N ASP A 434 38.28 20.29 13.25
CA ASP A 434 38.27 21.44 12.33
C ASP A 434 37.25 22.49 12.81
N GLU A 435 37.70 23.43 13.66
CA GLU A 435 36.85 24.48 14.22
C GLU A 435 36.26 25.42 13.18
N THR A 436 36.86 25.51 11.98
CA THR A 436 36.34 26.34 10.89
C THR A 436 35.22 25.67 10.13
N PHE A 437 35.27 24.33 10.02
CA PHE A 437 34.27 23.55 9.30
C PHE A 437 33.06 23.19 10.15
N ARG A 438 33.24 22.90 11.44
CA ARG A 438 32.15 22.46 12.34
C ARG A 438 30.92 23.39 12.34
N PRO A 439 31.05 24.73 12.34
CA PRO A 439 29.90 25.64 12.29
C PRO A 439 29.10 25.56 10.98
N LEU A 440 29.68 25.03 9.91
CA LEU A 440 29.04 24.93 8.60
C LEU A 440 28.11 23.71 8.48
N VAL A 441 28.25 22.73 9.39
CA VAL A 441 27.53 21.46 9.31
C VAL A 441 26.06 21.63 9.66
N ILE A 442 25.19 21.30 8.69
CA ILE A 442 23.74 21.24 8.86
C ILE A 442 23.32 19.79 9.03
N SER A 443 22.79 19.45 10.20
CA SER A 443 22.37 18.08 10.55
C SER A 443 21.35 17.51 9.53
N PRO A 444 21.67 16.38 8.87
CA PRO A 444 20.72 15.71 7.99
C PRO A 444 19.48 15.20 8.73
N LEU A 445 18.32 15.26 8.09
CA LEU A 445 17.06 14.72 8.59
C LEU A 445 16.90 13.27 8.11
N ILE A 446 17.04 12.32 9.04
CA ILE A 446 16.92 10.90 8.75
C ILE A 446 15.45 10.50 8.76
N HIS A 447 15.03 9.72 7.77
CA HIS A 447 13.72 9.07 7.70
C HIS A 447 13.91 7.56 7.63
N CYS A 448 13.98 6.91 8.80
CA CYS A 448 14.25 5.49 8.92
C CYS A 448 12.95 4.70 9.09
N TYR A 449 12.68 3.79 8.16
CA TYR A 449 11.54 2.89 8.25
C TYR A 449 11.96 1.59 8.95
N THR A 450 11.11 1.04 9.82
CA THR A 450 11.38 -0.22 10.49
C THR A 450 10.12 -1.03 10.76
N PHE A 451 10.26 -2.34 10.91
CA PHE A 451 9.19 -3.20 11.39
C PHE A 451 9.26 -3.42 12.89
N LEU A 452 8.10 -3.49 13.53
CA LEU A 452 7.99 -3.78 14.95
C LEU A 452 6.90 -4.83 15.19
N LYS A 453 7.14 -5.72 16.16
CA LYS A 453 6.11 -6.62 16.68
C LYS A 453 5.19 -5.88 17.67
N ARG A 454 3.89 -6.17 17.65
CA ARG A 454 2.87 -5.40 18.40
C ARG A 454 2.91 -5.51 19.92
N ASP A 455 3.60 -6.52 20.44
CA ASP A 455 3.80 -6.76 21.86
C ASP A 455 4.81 -5.81 22.51
N LEU A 456 5.50 -4.99 21.71
CA LEU A 456 6.47 -4.01 22.18
C LEU A 456 5.92 -2.59 22.17
N ASN A 457 6.34 -1.76 23.13
CA ASN A 457 6.11 -0.31 23.07
C ASN A 457 6.92 0.28 21.89
N PRO A 458 6.26 0.89 20.88
CA PRO A 458 6.97 1.38 19.70
C PRO A 458 7.98 2.48 19.97
N VAL A 459 7.69 3.35 20.94
CA VAL A 459 8.59 4.44 21.29
C VAL A 459 9.86 3.85 21.91
N GLU A 460 9.72 3.06 22.98
CA GLU A 460 10.86 2.47 23.68
C GLU A 460 11.71 1.59 22.76
N ALA A 461 11.08 0.69 22.01
CA ALA A 461 11.81 -0.28 21.20
C ALA A 461 12.53 0.37 20.01
N ILE A 462 11.86 1.24 19.25
CA ILE A 462 12.45 1.82 18.02
C ILE A 462 13.49 2.88 18.39
N VAL A 463 13.24 3.70 19.42
CA VAL A 463 14.22 4.69 19.89
C VAL A 463 15.46 3.98 20.43
N ALA A 464 15.31 2.97 21.29
CA ALA A 464 16.46 2.24 21.83
C ALA A 464 17.31 1.61 20.72
N LEU A 465 16.70 0.99 19.71
CA LEU A 465 17.42 0.43 18.57
C LEU A 465 18.13 1.51 17.74
N ALA A 466 17.48 2.64 17.49
CA ALA A 466 18.10 3.73 16.75
C ALA A 466 19.30 4.32 17.51
N GLU A 467 19.15 4.56 18.81
CA GLU A 467 20.20 5.05 19.71
C GLU A 467 21.38 4.08 19.80
N GLU A 468 21.12 2.79 19.87
CA GLU A 468 22.14 1.73 19.84
C GLU A 468 22.99 1.83 18.56
N LYS A 469 22.35 1.96 17.39
CA LYS A 469 23.04 1.95 16.10
C LYS A 469 23.82 3.24 15.82
N ILE A 470 23.30 4.40 16.24
CA ILE A 470 24.03 5.67 16.13
C ILE A 470 25.02 5.91 17.28
N GLN A 471 25.00 5.08 18.32
CA GLN A 471 25.86 5.18 19.52
C GLN A 471 25.74 6.54 20.25
N SER A 472 24.55 7.14 20.22
CA SER A 472 24.21 8.40 20.89
C SER A 472 22.71 8.47 21.15
N LYS A 473 22.30 9.43 21.98
CA LYS A 473 20.89 9.72 22.26
C LYS A 473 20.22 10.39 21.05
N LEU A 474 18.96 10.04 20.79
CA LEU A 474 18.17 10.76 19.80
C LEU A 474 17.79 12.15 20.33
N PRO A 475 17.67 13.16 19.45
CA PRO A 475 17.11 14.46 19.84
C PRO A 475 15.66 14.32 20.32
N ASP A 476 15.24 15.12 21.30
CA ASP A 476 13.88 15.07 21.86
C ASP A 476 12.77 15.39 20.83
N ASP A 477 13.11 16.05 19.70
CA ASP A 477 12.17 16.47 18.65
C ASP A 477 11.94 15.41 17.54
N TYR A 478 12.25 14.13 17.79
CA TYR A 478 11.98 13.06 16.82
C TYR A 478 10.47 12.85 16.55
N GLU A 479 10.11 12.50 15.30
CA GLU A 479 8.76 12.09 14.90
C GLU A 479 8.72 10.57 14.70
N LEU A 480 8.02 9.84 15.57
CA LEU A 480 7.69 8.43 15.34
C LEU A 480 6.27 8.32 14.77
N LYS A 481 6.11 7.59 13.65
CA LYS A 481 4.80 7.39 13.03
C LYS A 481 4.55 5.95 12.61
N LEU A 482 3.36 5.45 12.93
CA LEU A 482 2.80 4.24 12.32
C LEU A 482 2.48 4.48 10.84
N VAL A 483 3.15 3.74 9.95
CA VAL A 483 2.93 3.81 8.50
C VAL A 483 1.76 2.92 8.11
N ARG A 484 1.79 1.64 8.53
CA ARG A 484 0.73 0.67 8.28
C ARG A 484 0.88 -0.59 9.11
N THR A 485 -0.18 -1.38 9.17
CA THR A 485 -0.12 -2.78 9.57
C THR A 485 0.33 -3.67 8.43
N VAL A 486 1.33 -4.51 8.69
CA VAL A 486 1.95 -5.42 7.72
C VAL A 486 1.35 -6.81 7.82
N ALA A 487 1.20 -7.31 9.03
CA ALA A 487 0.60 -8.60 9.38
C ALA A 487 -0.08 -8.48 10.77
N PRO A 488 -0.90 -9.45 11.23
CA PRO A 488 -1.66 -9.36 12.48
C PRO A 488 -0.86 -8.93 13.73
N PHE A 489 0.44 -9.22 13.79
CA PHE A 489 1.32 -8.88 14.91
C PHE A 489 2.54 -8.08 14.50
N LYS A 490 2.52 -7.48 13.30
CA LYS A 490 3.66 -6.75 12.75
C LYS A 490 3.20 -5.46 12.11
N ASP A 491 3.69 -4.35 12.64
CA ASP A 491 3.45 -3.00 12.13
C ASP A 491 4.73 -2.43 11.51
N MET A 492 4.56 -1.47 10.61
CA MET A 492 5.64 -0.70 9.99
C MET A 492 5.60 0.71 10.52
N TYR A 493 6.72 1.17 11.04
CA TYR A 493 6.91 2.51 11.56
C TYR A 493 7.93 3.28 10.73
N ARG A 494 7.89 4.60 10.85
CA ARG A 494 8.93 5.51 10.41
C ARG A 494 9.35 6.38 11.59
N ILE A 495 10.62 6.36 11.94
CA ILE A 495 11.22 7.33 12.86
C ILE A 495 11.91 8.41 12.03
N THR A 496 11.73 9.67 12.42
CA THR A 496 12.34 10.82 11.76
C THR A 496 13.02 11.69 12.79
N PHE A 497 14.30 11.99 12.60
CA PHE A 497 15.10 12.75 13.55
C PHE A 497 16.25 13.46 12.84
N LYS A 498 16.73 14.57 13.41
CA LYS A 498 17.96 15.22 12.96
C LYS A 498 19.14 14.39 13.46
N LEU A 499 20.05 14.02 12.57
CA LEU A 499 21.24 13.27 12.95
C LEU A 499 22.12 14.15 13.87
N PRO A 500 22.42 13.71 15.11
CA PRO A 500 23.23 14.51 16.02
C PRO A 500 24.64 14.75 15.48
N ASN A 501 25.17 15.97 15.66
CA ASN A 501 26.48 16.32 15.12
C ASN A 501 27.62 15.55 15.81
N ASP A 502 27.49 15.20 17.09
CA ASP A 502 28.42 14.34 17.82
C ASP A 502 28.54 12.94 17.21
N VAL A 503 27.46 12.40 16.63
CA VAL A 503 27.49 11.15 15.87
C VAL A 503 28.35 11.29 14.62
N LEU A 504 28.18 12.36 13.84
CA LEU A 504 28.97 12.60 12.63
C LEU A 504 30.46 12.74 12.92
N PHE A 505 30.83 13.42 14.01
CA PHE A 505 32.22 13.69 14.38
C PHE A 505 32.83 12.65 15.32
N ASP A 506 32.17 11.51 15.53
CA ASP A 506 32.60 10.51 16.49
C ASP A 506 33.95 9.86 16.10
N THR A 507 34.99 10.09 16.92
CA THR A 507 36.33 9.54 16.70
C THR A 507 36.56 8.17 17.37
N ARG A 508 35.59 7.65 18.13
CA ARG A 508 35.66 6.33 18.78
C ARG A 508 35.78 5.20 17.75
N VAL A 509 35.20 5.39 16.56
CA VAL A 509 35.30 4.47 15.42
C VAL A 509 36.75 4.33 14.94
N ASN A 510 37.47 5.45 14.78
CA ASN A 510 38.88 5.46 14.37
C ASN A 510 39.80 4.81 15.41
N LYS A 511 39.47 4.88 16.70
CA LYS A 511 40.24 4.18 17.75
C LYS A 511 40.11 2.66 17.61
N LYS A 512 38.90 2.11 17.41
CA LYS A 512 38.72 0.65 17.24
C LYS A 512 39.40 0.11 15.98
N GLN A 513 39.31 0.82 14.85
CA GLN A 513 40.01 0.45 13.61
C GLN A 513 41.54 0.51 13.77
N LYS A 514 42.08 1.59 14.35
CA LYS A 514 43.53 1.66 14.66
C LYS A 514 43.97 0.57 15.61
N THR A 515 43.19 0.25 16.65
CA THR A 515 43.51 -0.86 17.56
C THR A 515 43.49 -2.20 16.83
N PHE A 516 42.54 -2.44 15.91
CA PHE A 516 42.50 -3.67 15.11
C PHE A 516 43.68 -3.77 14.13
N GLU A 517 44.05 -2.68 13.45
CA GLU A 517 45.24 -2.62 12.61
C GLU A 517 46.52 -2.81 13.42
N LEU A 518 46.64 -2.19 14.60
CA LEU A 518 47.75 -2.39 15.53
C LEU A 518 47.82 -3.83 16.05
N ILE A 519 46.68 -4.47 16.30
CA ILE A 519 46.60 -5.90 16.66
C ILE A 519 47.02 -6.77 15.48
N LEU A 520 46.60 -6.47 14.24
CA LEU A 520 47.02 -7.19 13.03
C LEU A 520 48.52 -7.01 12.74
N VAL A 521 49.05 -5.80 12.90
CA VAL A 521 50.48 -5.51 12.81
C VAL A 521 51.25 -6.21 13.94
N GLY A 522 50.71 -6.21 15.15
CA GLY A 522 51.28 -6.94 16.30
C GLY A 522 51.29 -8.45 16.08
N ILE A 523 50.19 -9.03 15.58
CA ILE A 523 50.07 -10.45 15.23
C ILE A 523 51.06 -10.79 14.11
N ASN A 524 51.18 -9.96 13.07
CA ASN A 524 52.19 -10.16 12.02
C ASN A 524 53.62 -10.02 12.55
N THR A 525 53.88 -9.11 13.48
CA THR A 525 55.20 -8.95 14.11
C THR A 525 55.54 -10.13 15.03
N ILE A 526 54.54 -10.76 15.65
CA ILE A 526 54.69 -11.96 16.49
C ILE A 526 54.83 -13.23 15.63
N LEU A 527 54.05 -13.34 14.55
CA LEU A 527 54.10 -14.50 13.63
C LEU A 527 55.33 -14.48 12.71
N PHE A 528 55.89 -13.30 12.43
CA PHE A 528 56.99 -13.12 11.48
C PHE A 528 58.17 -12.32 12.09
N GLY A 529 58.31 -12.34 13.42
CA GLY A 529 59.35 -11.62 14.14
C GLY A 529 60.78 -12.05 13.76
N GLU A 530 61.55 -11.04 13.33
CA GLU A 530 62.98 -11.01 13.05
C GLU A 530 63.53 -11.89 11.92
N ALA A 531 63.53 -11.33 10.71
CA ALA A 531 64.64 -11.54 9.78
C ALA A 531 65.28 -10.18 9.46
N SER A 532 66.36 -9.88 10.17
CA SER A 532 67.29 -8.83 9.76
C SER A 532 67.88 -9.19 8.41
N PHE A 533 67.57 -8.43 7.36
CA PHE A 533 68.37 -8.45 6.14
C PHE A 533 68.65 -7.03 5.67
N ARG A 534 69.95 -6.70 5.73
CA ARG A 534 70.57 -5.50 5.18
C ARG A 534 70.17 -5.36 3.72
N VAL A 535 69.74 -4.16 3.35
CA VAL A 535 69.55 -3.75 1.95
C VAL A 535 70.91 -3.73 1.26
N GLY A 536 71.24 -4.79 0.54
CA GLY A 536 72.22 -4.79 -0.53
C GLY A 536 71.47 -4.80 -1.86
N ALA A 537 71.57 -3.72 -2.63
CA ALA A 537 71.11 -3.73 -4.02
C ALA A 537 71.90 -4.79 -4.82
N PRO A 538 71.25 -5.53 -5.73
CA PRO A 538 71.66 -5.34 -7.11
C PRO A 538 70.53 -5.41 -8.15
N LYS A 539 70.90 -4.85 -9.30
CA LYS A 539 70.17 -4.68 -10.56
C LYS A 539 69.73 -6.01 -11.19
N GLY A 540 68.52 -5.97 -11.76
CA GLY A 540 68.12 -6.58 -13.04
C GLY A 540 68.10 -8.12 -13.13
N ILE A 541 66.93 -8.67 -13.48
CA ILE A 541 66.74 -9.65 -14.57
C ILE A 541 65.22 -9.86 -14.74
N SER A 542 64.85 -10.02 -16.01
CA SER A 542 63.52 -10.12 -16.61
C SER A 542 62.90 -11.52 -16.53
N LYS A 543 61.62 -11.58 -16.91
CA LYS A 543 60.70 -12.74 -17.11
C LYS A 543 59.96 -13.15 -15.82
N GLY A 544 58.63 -13.18 -15.74
CA GLY A 544 57.57 -13.15 -16.74
C GLY A 544 56.57 -14.26 -16.41
N TRP A 545 55.52 -13.96 -15.64
CA TRP A 545 54.33 -14.79 -15.50
C TRP A 545 53.09 -13.89 -15.61
N SER A 546 52.45 -13.98 -16.78
CA SER A 546 51.20 -13.32 -17.15
C SER A 546 50.01 -14.07 -16.54
N VAL A 547 49.11 -13.35 -15.89
CA VAL A 547 47.78 -13.84 -15.52
C VAL A 547 46.79 -13.23 -16.50
N ASN A 548 46.16 -14.07 -17.34
CA ASN A 548 45.13 -13.66 -18.30
C ASN A 548 43.86 -13.16 -17.59
N PRO A 549 43.33 -11.97 -17.94
CA PRO A 549 41.95 -11.61 -17.63
C PRO A 549 40.99 -12.15 -18.71
N PHE A 550 39.89 -12.77 -18.30
CA PHE A 550 38.78 -13.14 -19.17
C PHE A 550 38.13 -11.89 -19.80
N PRO A 551 37.59 -11.98 -21.04
CA PRO A 551 37.26 -10.81 -21.85
C PRO A 551 35.91 -10.18 -21.46
N VAL A 552 35.92 -8.85 -21.31
CA VAL A 552 34.72 -8.00 -21.28
C VAL A 552 34.15 -7.93 -22.70
N LYS A 553 32.92 -8.44 -22.91
CA LYS A 553 32.18 -8.20 -24.15
C LYS A 553 31.71 -6.74 -24.20
N ALA A 554 32.11 -6.03 -25.27
CA ALA A 554 31.63 -4.70 -25.58
C ALA A 554 30.11 -4.69 -25.90
N PRO A 555 29.40 -3.58 -25.63
CA PRO A 555 27.98 -3.46 -25.93
C PRO A 555 27.74 -3.40 -27.45
N VAL A 556 26.76 -4.18 -27.90
CA VAL A 556 26.25 -4.18 -29.28
C VAL A 556 25.40 -2.92 -29.48
N ASN A 557 25.76 -2.09 -30.45
CA ASN A 557 24.96 -0.94 -30.88
C ASN A 557 23.64 -1.41 -31.51
N PRO A 558 22.48 -0.77 -31.22
CA PRO A 558 21.25 -1.02 -31.96
C PRO A 558 21.33 -0.46 -33.39
N PRO A 559 20.59 -1.04 -34.36
CA PRO A 559 20.64 -0.63 -35.76
C PRO A 559 20.01 0.75 -35.99
N PRO A 560 20.40 1.47 -37.06
CA PRO A 560 19.89 2.80 -37.36
C PRO A 560 18.42 2.77 -37.83
N LEU A 561 17.62 3.67 -37.29
CA LEU A 561 16.30 4.01 -37.83
C LEU A 561 16.49 4.98 -39.01
N SER A 562 16.45 4.44 -40.23
CA SER A 562 16.24 5.22 -41.46
C SER A 562 14.84 4.92 -41.99
N GLY A 563 14.02 5.95 -42.16
CA GLY A 563 12.68 5.83 -42.74
C GLY A 563 11.90 7.14 -42.67
N VAL A 564 12.33 8.09 -43.52
CA VAL A 564 11.56 9.28 -43.91
C VAL A 564 10.33 8.84 -44.69
N LEU A 565 9.14 9.30 -44.31
CA LEU A 565 8.07 9.61 -45.25
C LEU A 565 7.40 10.90 -44.82
N ASP A 566 7.71 11.93 -45.59
CA ASP A 566 6.91 13.13 -45.81
C ASP A 566 5.55 12.75 -46.41
N GLY A 567 4.51 13.55 -46.11
CA GLY A 567 3.19 13.40 -46.70
C GLY A 567 2.15 14.32 -46.06
N SER A 568 2.21 15.61 -46.41
CA SER A 568 1.16 16.61 -46.18
C SER A 568 -0.06 16.42 -47.11
N THR A 569 -1.20 17.03 -46.73
CA THR A 569 -2.44 17.33 -47.51
C THR A 569 -3.26 16.11 -47.95
N ASP A 570 -4.55 15.93 -47.68
CA ASP A 570 -5.70 16.81 -47.30
C ASP A 570 -6.53 16.22 -46.14
#